data_AF-A0A6M0JVB1-F1
#
_entry.id   AF-A0A6M0JVB1-F1
#
_cell.length_a   1.000
_cell.length_b   1.000
_cell.length_c   1.000
_cell.angle_alpha   90.00
_cell.angle_beta   90.00
_cell.angle_gamma   90.00
#
_symmetry.space_group_name_H-M   'P 1'
#
loop_
_entity.id
_entity.type
_entity.pdbx_description
1 polymer ?
#
loop_
_entity_poly.entity_id
_entity_poly.type
_entity_poly.pdbx_seq_one_letter_code
_entity_poly.pdbx_strand_id
1 'polypeptide(L)'
;MSDSKDAASFPSSADDPSWWSASHIPEASLTDIFHCFRLILGRVPSRAEWSGHSARAGEELTSVVSSYVSSREFAMKGLIRGLCLEDIESFERDGLILHASRSDLAVGKHLLAGTAYEPHVAGLFRRRLSAGGAAIDIGANIGYFSMLAASLVGPSGYVLAVEPSASNVKLIEASRRRNAFTQLHVLLAAAGEELGLLAYNSSHSNGIAGAAAETLDGLLSETLVPKIPLDLVVAPERQIDLVKVDVEGGEYLALRGLEQTLKRCHPTIVFAFSPHALTAVSGGDWKAIFHWLTDLGYRFAELTSEEALAWTQDSQLLLGRFEASGIDHIDVVAEPSEPAASPAAPSGTQSRAGQVTSEAIRDAYSAHYYLEDCGGYETYRAHGGKILDPRLDCMARLAGLLDDKASLRVLDLGCGRGELARYFAALGHAVDAIDYSPEALRLAGACFAGEPELRRRAVLQCASVTDPGVYRGPYDLVLASDLIEHLAPEELDQLYRLIHQHLAADGVFIAHTFPNLWYYRYAYPRQRRLAAQEGRPPLPAEPRSPYELQMHINEQSPTQMRRQLGAVFPHVLLWAGDHEEPTGSLARRFGKSDWREARSLFAIASHRPVDPAGVIQALQRPPEY
;
A
#
# COMPACT_ATOMS: atom_id res chain seq x y z
N MET A 1 40.17 -8.01 -70.97
CA MET A 1 40.63 -6.88 -70.15
C MET A 1 39.40 -6.04 -69.85
N SER A 2 38.86 -5.88 -68.65
CA SER A 2 39.18 -6.35 -67.31
C SER A 2 37.94 -5.99 -66.47
N ASP A 3 37.16 -6.99 -66.05
CA ASP A 3 36.10 -6.81 -65.05
C ASP A 3 36.35 -7.82 -63.93
N SER A 4 36.90 -7.33 -62.81
CA SER A 4 36.95 -8.07 -61.54
C SER A 4 36.74 -7.08 -60.40
N LYS A 5 35.56 -7.12 -59.78
CA LYS A 5 35.35 -7.63 -58.41
C LYS A 5 35.90 -6.71 -57.31
N ASP A 6 35.09 -5.75 -56.90
CA ASP A 6 35.06 -5.26 -55.52
C ASP A 6 34.42 -6.34 -54.63
N ALA A 7 35.14 -7.44 -54.46
CA ALA A 7 34.92 -8.32 -53.32
C ALA A 7 35.88 -7.84 -52.25
N ALA A 8 35.36 -7.19 -51.20
CA ALA A 8 36.12 -7.02 -49.97
C ALA A 8 36.60 -8.42 -49.54
N SER A 9 37.89 -8.68 -49.66
CA SER A 9 38.52 -9.94 -49.29
C SER A 9 38.42 -10.10 -47.77
N PHE A 10 37.74 -11.15 -47.31
CA PHE A 10 37.73 -11.52 -45.89
C PHE A 10 39.18 -11.84 -45.43
N PRO A 11 39.63 -11.33 -44.27
CA PRO A 11 40.97 -11.60 -43.77
C PRO A 11 41.11 -13.05 -43.28
N SER A 12 42.31 -13.60 -43.42
CA SER A 12 42.64 -14.99 -43.06
C SER A 12 43.01 -15.19 -41.59
N SER A 13 43.04 -14.15 -40.75
CA SER A 13 43.34 -14.27 -39.31
C SER A 13 42.70 -13.16 -38.45
N ALA A 14 42.54 -13.46 -37.15
CA ALA A 14 41.89 -12.61 -36.15
C ALA A 14 42.74 -11.42 -35.65
N ASP A 15 44.00 -11.31 -36.10
CA ASP A 15 44.98 -10.34 -35.59
C ASP A 15 45.17 -9.12 -36.51
N ASP A 16 44.28 -8.88 -37.47
CA ASP A 16 44.37 -7.72 -38.37
C ASP A 16 43.91 -6.43 -37.66
N PRO A 17 44.81 -5.46 -37.39
CA PRO A 17 44.50 -4.25 -36.63
C PRO A 17 43.64 -3.23 -37.41
N SER A 18 43.37 -3.46 -38.69
CA SER A 18 42.63 -2.54 -39.56
C SER A 18 41.15 -2.38 -39.18
N TRP A 19 40.52 -3.40 -38.57
CA TRP A 19 39.12 -3.30 -38.10
C TRP A 19 39.00 -2.35 -36.90
N TRP A 20 39.91 -2.45 -35.92
CA TRP A 20 39.86 -1.68 -34.67
C TRP A 20 40.06 -0.17 -34.87
N SER A 21 40.51 0.23 -36.07
CA SER A 21 40.71 1.62 -36.48
C SER A 21 39.79 2.06 -37.63
N ALA A 22 38.90 1.18 -38.11
CA ALA A 22 37.96 1.49 -39.18
C ALA A 22 36.88 2.46 -38.68
N SER A 23 36.62 3.51 -39.48
CA SER A 23 35.53 4.45 -39.20
C SER A 23 34.19 3.77 -39.44
N HIS A 24 33.23 3.94 -38.53
CA HIS A 24 31.87 3.41 -38.68
C HIS A 24 31.25 3.93 -39.98
N ILE A 25 30.92 3.02 -40.91
CA ILE A 25 30.24 3.36 -42.16
C ILE A 25 28.73 3.30 -41.88
N PRO A 26 28.01 4.42 -41.90
CA PRO A 26 26.60 4.46 -41.52
C PRO A 26 25.66 3.98 -42.63
N GLU A 27 26.17 3.72 -43.84
CA GLU A 27 25.38 3.29 -45.00
C GLU A 27 25.55 1.78 -45.25
N ALA A 28 24.46 1.10 -45.59
CA ALA A 28 24.45 -0.32 -45.87
C ALA A 28 25.05 -0.64 -47.25
N SER A 29 26.00 -1.56 -47.31
CA SER A 29 26.49 -2.14 -48.57
C SER A 29 25.61 -3.29 -49.05
N LEU A 30 25.82 -3.71 -50.31
CA LEU A 30 25.21 -4.94 -50.84
C LEU A 30 25.58 -6.17 -50.01
N THR A 31 26.80 -6.18 -49.45
CA THR A 31 27.30 -7.26 -48.60
C THR A 31 26.54 -7.29 -47.27
N ASP A 32 26.25 -6.13 -46.68
CA ASP A 32 25.48 -6.03 -45.42
C ASP A 32 24.04 -6.51 -45.60
N ILE A 33 23.40 -6.14 -46.72
CA ILE A 33 22.06 -6.60 -47.07
C ILE A 33 22.05 -8.13 -47.27
N PHE A 34 23.06 -8.67 -47.94
CA PHE A 34 23.23 -10.12 -48.07
C PHE A 34 23.46 -10.80 -46.69
N HIS A 35 24.24 -10.17 -45.81
CA HIS A 35 24.44 -10.66 -44.45
C HIS A 35 23.19 -10.55 -43.59
N CYS A 36 22.30 -9.58 -43.80
CA CYS A 36 21.00 -9.56 -43.14
C CYS A 36 20.19 -10.83 -43.48
N PHE A 37 20.17 -11.27 -44.74
CA PHE A 37 19.56 -12.56 -45.08
C PHE A 37 20.24 -13.74 -44.35
N ARG A 38 21.58 -13.78 -44.34
CA ARG A 38 22.32 -14.92 -43.77
C ARG A 38 22.28 -14.98 -42.24
N LEU A 39 22.45 -13.85 -41.58
CA LEU A 39 22.63 -13.75 -40.12
C LEU A 39 21.31 -13.50 -39.40
N ILE A 40 20.43 -12.66 -39.96
CA ILE A 40 19.14 -12.32 -39.35
C ILE A 40 18.06 -13.30 -39.80
N LEU A 41 17.95 -13.56 -41.11
CA LEU A 41 16.96 -14.51 -41.65
C LEU A 41 17.49 -15.95 -41.78
N GLY A 42 18.75 -16.24 -41.46
CA GLY A 42 19.28 -17.60 -41.50
C GLY A 42 19.21 -18.29 -42.86
N ARG A 43 19.14 -17.55 -43.98
CA ARG A 43 19.07 -18.11 -45.35
C ARG A 43 19.78 -17.22 -46.36
N VAL A 44 19.84 -17.64 -47.61
CA VAL A 44 20.28 -16.79 -48.73
C VAL A 44 19.06 -16.21 -49.47
N PRO A 45 19.18 -15.01 -50.07
CA PRO A 45 18.11 -14.44 -50.88
C PRO A 45 17.93 -15.22 -52.19
N SER A 46 16.68 -15.32 -52.63
CA SER A 46 16.31 -15.79 -53.97
C SER A 46 16.60 -14.71 -55.02
N ARG A 47 16.80 -15.13 -56.28
CA ARG A 47 17.02 -14.17 -57.39
C ARG A 47 15.85 -13.20 -57.59
N ALA A 48 14.63 -13.64 -57.29
CA ALA A 48 13.42 -12.84 -57.50
C ALA A 48 13.28 -11.71 -56.47
N GLU A 49 13.69 -11.93 -55.21
CA GLU A 49 13.62 -10.89 -54.16
C GLU A 49 14.88 -10.03 -54.11
N TRP A 50 16.03 -10.55 -54.58
CA TRP A 50 17.32 -9.86 -54.48
C TRP A 50 17.28 -8.45 -55.06
N SER A 51 16.68 -8.24 -56.23
CA SER A 51 16.61 -6.92 -56.85
C SER A 51 15.90 -5.86 -56.01
N GLY A 52 14.88 -6.26 -55.24
CA GLY A 52 14.15 -5.36 -54.36
C GLY A 52 14.95 -5.01 -53.10
N HIS A 53 15.68 -5.98 -52.55
CA HIS A 53 16.48 -5.77 -51.34
C HIS A 53 17.80 -5.07 -51.64
N SER A 54 18.48 -5.42 -52.74
CA SER A 54 19.76 -4.81 -53.14
C SER A 54 19.63 -3.34 -53.49
N ALA A 55 18.43 -2.88 -53.89
CA ALA A 55 18.16 -1.47 -54.17
C ALA A 55 18.29 -0.56 -52.93
N ARG A 56 18.34 -1.15 -51.73
CA ARG A 56 18.50 -0.45 -50.46
C ARG A 56 19.96 -0.21 -50.07
N ALA A 57 20.91 -0.59 -50.93
CA ALA A 57 22.31 -0.26 -50.71
C ALA A 57 22.50 1.27 -50.77
N GLY A 58 23.22 1.82 -49.80
CA GLY A 58 23.34 3.27 -49.58
C GLY A 58 22.30 3.86 -48.62
N GLU A 59 21.29 3.09 -48.19
CA GLU A 59 20.43 3.50 -47.06
C GLU A 59 21.19 3.40 -45.73
N GLU A 60 20.67 4.07 -44.71
CA GLU A 60 21.24 4.01 -43.36
C GLU A 60 21.18 2.56 -42.79
N LEU A 61 22.32 2.08 -42.30
CA LEU A 61 22.56 0.68 -41.94
C LEU A 61 21.61 0.19 -40.85
N THR A 62 21.34 0.99 -39.81
CA THR A 62 20.44 0.59 -38.73
C THR A 62 18.98 0.48 -39.19
N SER A 63 18.54 1.31 -40.13
CA SER A 63 17.23 1.24 -40.78
C SER A 63 17.08 -0.01 -41.66
N VAL A 64 18.13 -0.36 -42.40
CA VAL A 64 18.18 -1.63 -43.15
C VAL A 64 18.07 -2.80 -42.17
N VAL A 65 18.94 -2.90 -41.17
CA VAL A 65 18.91 -3.99 -40.16
C VAL A 65 17.55 -4.07 -39.46
N SER A 66 17.00 -2.94 -39.02
CA SER A 66 15.71 -2.85 -38.34
C SER A 66 14.57 -3.41 -39.18
N SER A 67 14.58 -3.17 -40.50
CA SER A 67 13.56 -3.72 -41.40
C SER A 67 13.59 -5.25 -41.51
N TYR A 68 14.76 -5.88 -41.36
CA TYR A 68 14.88 -7.34 -41.35
C TYR A 68 14.44 -7.92 -40.01
N VAL A 69 14.88 -7.32 -38.90
CA VAL A 69 14.49 -7.73 -37.54
C VAL A 69 12.99 -7.50 -37.28
N SER A 70 12.38 -6.51 -37.92
CA SER A 70 10.94 -6.25 -37.82
C SER A 70 10.10 -7.03 -38.85
N SER A 71 10.74 -7.80 -39.72
CA SER A 71 10.03 -8.52 -40.79
C SER A 71 9.20 -9.67 -40.24
N ARG A 72 8.09 -9.97 -40.92
CA ARG A 72 7.26 -11.16 -40.61
C ARG A 72 8.07 -12.44 -40.66
N GLU A 73 9.03 -12.53 -41.59
CA GLU A 73 9.88 -13.71 -41.74
C GLU A 73 10.80 -13.91 -40.54
N PHE A 74 11.44 -12.83 -40.06
CA PHE A 74 12.22 -12.89 -38.83
C PHE A 74 11.34 -13.22 -37.62
N ALA A 75 10.16 -12.60 -37.52
CA ALA A 75 9.21 -12.89 -36.46
C ALA A 75 8.78 -14.37 -36.44
N MET A 76 8.61 -15.00 -37.61
CA MET A 76 8.29 -16.42 -37.73
C MET A 76 9.41 -17.36 -37.27
N LYS A 77 10.65 -16.88 -37.18
CA LYS A 77 11.78 -17.66 -36.66
C LYS A 77 11.82 -17.72 -35.14
N GLY A 78 11.01 -16.90 -34.45
CA GLY A 78 10.90 -16.94 -32.99
C GLY A 78 12.17 -16.53 -32.24
N LEU A 79 13.16 -15.93 -32.92
CA LEU A 79 14.45 -15.58 -32.32
C LEU A 79 14.36 -14.44 -31.28
N ILE A 80 13.32 -13.59 -31.38
CA ILE A 80 13.14 -12.40 -30.51
C ILE A 80 11.72 -12.34 -29.87
N ARG A 81 10.84 -13.37 -29.99
CA ARG A 81 9.54 -13.38 -29.27
C ARG A 81 9.16 -14.75 -28.70
N GLY A 82 8.52 -14.69 -27.52
CA GLY A 82 8.28 -15.76 -26.55
C GLY A 82 7.58 -17.04 -27.02
N LEU A 83 7.94 -18.13 -26.34
CA LEU A 83 7.47 -19.53 -26.45
C LEU A 83 7.35 -20.02 -27.89
N CYS A 84 8.43 -20.58 -28.43
CA CYS A 84 8.35 -21.42 -29.61
C CYS A 84 7.54 -22.68 -29.25
N LEU A 85 6.43 -22.94 -29.95
CA LEU A 85 5.58 -24.12 -29.70
C LEU A 85 6.36 -25.45 -29.83
N GLU A 86 7.37 -25.47 -30.68
CA GLU A 86 8.26 -26.63 -30.89
C GLU A 86 9.18 -26.88 -29.69
N ASP A 87 9.34 -25.88 -28.82
CA ASP A 87 10.16 -25.92 -27.61
C ASP A 87 9.35 -26.26 -26.35
N ILE A 88 8.02 -26.38 -26.44
CA ILE A 88 7.18 -26.72 -25.28
C ILE A 88 7.03 -28.23 -25.16
N GLU A 89 7.35 -28.76 -23.98
CA GLU A 89 7.18 -30.16 -23.64
C GLU A 89 6.05 -30.34 -22.62
N SER A 90 5.18 -31.33 -22.88
CA SER A 90 4.16 -31.78 -21.94
C SER A 90 4.69 -32.98 -21.17
N PHE A 91 4.60 -32.96 -19.85
CA PHE A 91 5.10 -34.04 -19.00
C PHE A 91 4.18 -34.22 -17.79
N GLU A 92 4.28 -35.38 -17.14
CA GLU A 92 3.52 -35.69 -15.92
C GLU A 92 4.43 -35.58 -14.70
N ARG A 93 3.95 -34.93 -13.65
CA ARG A 93 4.63 -34.84 -12.36
C ARG A 93 3.62 -34.86 -11.23
N ASP A 94 3.83 -35.71 -10.23
CA ASP A 94 2.92 -35.86 -9.08
C ASP A 94 1.45 -36.10 -9.47
N GLY A 95 1.22 -36.79 -10.61
CA GLY A 95 -0.11 -37.03 -11.19
C GLY A 95 -0.71 -35.82 -11.91
N LEU A 96 0.06 -34.76 -12.14
CA LEU A 96 -0.34 -33.52 -12.79
C LEU A 96 0.32 -33.40 -14.16
N ILE A 97 -0.47 -33.03 -15.17
CA ILE A 97 0.06 -32.76 -16.52
C ILE A 97 0.49 -31.29 -16.59
N LEU A 98 1.78 -31.07 -16.83
CA LEU A 98 2.38 -29.73 -16.89
C LEU A 98 2.99 -29.47 -18.27
N HIS A 99 3.16 -28.19 -18.59
CA HIS A 99 3.83 -27.75 -19.81
C HIS A 99 4.96 -26.80 -19.44
N ALA A 100 6.16 -27.05 -19.96
CA ALA A 100 7.31 -26.17 -19.78
C ALA A 100 8.06 -26.00 -21.11
N SER A 101 8.77 -24.89 -21.27
CA SER A 101 9.74 -24.73 -22.35
C SER A 101 10.98 -25.56 -22.02
N ARG A 102 11.55 -26.26 -22.99
CA ARG A 102 12.84 -26.97 -22.84
C ARG A 102 14.01 -26.01 -22.64
N SER A 103 13.83 -24.77 -23.09
CA SER A 103 14.78 -23.68 -22.91
C SER A 103 14.62 -22.95 -21.57
N ASP A 104 13.59 -23.26 -20.77
CA ASP A 104 13.45 -22.72 -19.42
C ASP A 104 14.54 -23.31 -18.51
N LEU A 105 15.51 -22.49 -18.13
CA LEU A 105 16.65 -22.89 -17.31
C LEU A 105 16.37 -22.92 -15.80
N ALA A 106 15.19 -22.45 -15.37
CA ALA A 106 14.80 -22.38 -13.97
C ALA A 106 13.82 -23.52 -13.62
N VAL A 107 12.54 -23.20 -13.40
CA VAL A 107 11.52 -24.15 -12.93
C VAL A 107 11.33 -25.29 -13.93
N GLY A 108 11.21 -24.96 -15.22
CA GLY A 108 11.03 -25.94 -16.30
C GLY A 108 12.15 -26.97 -16.37
N LYS A 109 13.41 -26.56 -16.25
CA LYS A 109 14.56 -27.46 -16.22
C LYS A 109 14.47 -28.49 -15.10
N HIS A 110 14.15 -28.05 -13.87
CA HIS A 110 14.03 -28.95 -12.72
C HIS A 110 12.88 -29.94 -12.87
N LEU A 111 11.74 -29.47 -13.38
CA LEU A 111 10.56 -30.30 -13.56
C LEU A 111 10.71 -31.32 -14.70
N LEU A 112 11.30 -30.91 -15.84
CA LEU A 112 11.59 -31.78 -16.98
C LEU A 112 12.66 -32.84 -16.63
N ALA A 113 13.66 -32.48 -15.83
CA ALA A 113 14.76 -33.38 -15.46
C ALA A 113 14.38 -34.50 -14.47
N GLY A 114 13.13 -34.57 -14.01
CA GLY A 114 12.73 -35.60 -13.06
C GLY A 114 13.11 -35.29 -11.59
N THR A 115 13.73 -34.14 -11.29
CA THR A 115 14.07 -33.74 -9.91
C THR A 115 12.87 -33.20 -9.14
N ALA A 116 12.81 -33.41 -7.82
CA ALA A 116 11.80 -32.77 -6.98
C ALA A 116 12.06 -31.26 -6.93
N TYR A 117 11.06 -30.47 -7.29
CA TYR A 117 11.12 -29.01 -7.25
C TYR A 117 10.52 -28.53 -5.92
N GLU A 118 11.32 -27.82 -5.12
CA GLU A 118 10.97 -27.26 -3.79
C GLU A 118 10.11 -28.22 -2.93
N PRO A 119 10.64 -29.41 -2.58
CA PRO A 119 9.87 -30.44 -1.90
C PRO A 119 9.35 -29.99 -0.52
N HIS A 120 10.04 -29.08 0.16
CA HIS A 120 9.63 -28.49 1.44
C HIS A 120 8.40 -27.58 1.30
N VAL A 121 8.35 -26.73 0.27
CA VAL A 121 7.17 -25.90 -0.07
C VAL A 121 6.01 -26.79 -0.50
N ALA A 122 6.25 -27.78 -1.36
CA ALA A 122 5.22 -28.74 -1.77
C ALA A 122 4.68 -29.55 -0.57
N GLY A 123 5.54 -29.85 0.40
CA GLY A 123 5.16 -30.46 1.68
C GLY A 123 4.22 -29.56 2.49
N LEU A 124 4.47 -28.24 2.54
CA LEU A 124 3.58 -27.29 3.21
C LEU A 124 2.19 -27.25 2.57
N PHE A 125 2.11 -27.20 1.23
CA PHE A 125 0.83 -27.25 0.50
C PHE A 125 0.02 -28.48 0.90
N ARG A 126 0.65 -29.66 0.93
CA ARG A 126 -0.01 -30.91 1.33
C ARG A 126 -0.48 -30.94 2.78
N ARG A 127 0.20 -30.22 3.68
CA ARG A 127 -0.18 -30.13 5.11
C ARG A 127 -1.30 -29.12 5.38
N ARG A 128 -1.38 -28.05 4.57
CA ARG A 128 -2.28 -26.91 4.83
C ARG A 128 -3.53 -26.90 3.96
N LEU A 129 -3.50 -27.52 2.78
CA LEU A 129 -4.66 -27.59 1.90
C LEU A 129 -5.41 -28.91 2.06
N SER A 130 -6.74 -28.82 2.02
CA SER A 130 -7.66 -29.95 2.04
C SER A 130 -8.84 -29.70 1.10
N ALA A 131 -9.64 -30.73 0.83
CA ALA A 131 -10.78 -30.64 -0.09
C ALA A 131 -11.76 -29.52 0.33
N GLY A 132 -12.11 -28.65 -0.62
CA GLY A 132 -12.92 -27.45 -0.39
C GLY A 132 -12.14 -26.22 0.09
N GLY A 133 -10.84 -26.35 0.35
CA GLY A 133 -9.98 -25.24 0.77
C GLY A 133 -9.66 -24.24 -0.35
N ALA A 134 -8.89 -23.22 -0.01
CA ALA A 134 -8.55 -22.13 -0.91
C ALA A 134 -7.09 -21.68 -0.81
N ALA A 135 -6.45 -21.45 -1.97
CA ALA A 135 -5.07 -21.00 -2.07
C ALA A 135 -4.89 -19.82 -3.03
N ILE A 136 -3.90 -18.98 -2.76
CA ILE A 136 -3.41 -17.95 -3.68
C ILE A 136 -1.93 -18.22 -3.96
N ASP A 137 -1.56 -18.28 -5.22
CA ASP A 137 -0.19 -18.51 -5.71
C ASP A 137 0.28 -17.28 -6.48
N ILE A 138 1.11 -16.45 -5.85
CA ILE A 138 1.60 -15.18 -6.39
C ILE A 138 3.02 -15.37 -6.93
N GLY A 139 3.21 -15.06 -8.22
CA GLY A 139 4.41 -15.47 -8.95
C GLY A 139 4.30 -16.94 -9.36
N ALA A 140 3.14 -17.30 -9.93
CA ALA A 140 2.81 -18.70 -10.21
C ALA A 140 3.74 -19.37 -11.25
N ASN A 141 4.50 -18.58 -12.03
CA ASN A 141 5.42 -19.03 -13.07
C ASN A 141 4.69 -20.03 -14.01
N ILE A 142 5.25 -21.20 -14.30
CA ILE A 142 4.59 -22.21 -15.15
C ILE A 142 3.41 -22.95 -14.48
N GLY A 143 3.10 -22.63 -13.22
CA GLY A 143 1.89 -23.06 -12.52
C GLY A 143 2.00 -24.36 -11.74
N TYR A 144 3.20 -24.81 -11.38
CA TYR A 144 3.37 -26.06 -10.63
C TYR A 144 2.60 -26.06 -9.30
N PHE A 145 2.81 -25.05 -8.46
CA PHE A 145 2.12 -24.94 -7.16
C PHE A 145 0.62 -24.67 -7.31
N SER A 146 0.23 -23.89 -8.32
CA SER A 146 -1.17 -23.70 -8.70
C SER A 146 -1.88 -25.01 -9.04
N MET A 147 -1.24 -25.91 -9.81
CA MET A 147 -1.81 -27.25 -10.11
C MET A 147 -1.84 -28.15 -8.88
N LEU A 148 -0.77 -28.13 -8.09
CA LEU A 148 -0.70 -28.89 -6.84
C LEU A 148 -1.84 -28.46 -5.89
N ALA A 149 -2.01 -27.16 -5.65
CA ALA A 149 -3.11 -26.64 -4.86
C ALA A 149 -4.47 -27.06 -5.42
N ALA A 150 -4.67 -26.94 -6.73
CA ALA A 150 -5.94 -27.31 -7.37
C ALA A 150 -6.29 -28.80 -7.19
N SER A 151 -5.27 -29.67 -7.23
CA SER A 151 -5.43 -31.10 -6.98
C SER A 151 -5.78 -31.44 -5.53
N LEU A 152 -5.24 -30.67 -4.57
CA LEU A 152 -5.46 -30.87 -3.13
C LEU A 152 -6.82 -30.35 -2.66
N VAL A 153 -7.24 -29.18 -3.15
CA VAL A 153 -8.53 -28.58 -2.77
C VAL A 153 -9.72 -29.19 -3.51
N GLY A 154 -9.48 -29.88 -4.62
CA GLY A 154 -10.50 -30.54 -5.41
C GLY A 154 -11.52 -29.57 -6.06
N PRO A 155 -12.57 -30.09 -6.70
CA PRO A 155 -13.48 -29.29 -7.54
C PRO A 155 -14.31 -28.22 -6.80
N SER A 156 -14.51 -28.38 -5.49
CA SER A 156 -15.25 -27.44 -4.64
C SER A 156 -14.37 -26.37 -4.00
N GLY A 157 -13.05 -26.47 -4.14
CA GLY A 157 -12.11 -25.49 -3.59
C GLY A 157 -11.95 -24.27 -4.48
N TYR A 158 -10.92 -23.47 -4.20
CA TYR A 158 -10.59 -22.27 -4.96
C TYR A 158 -9.07 -22.08 -5.06
N VAL A 159 -8.55 -21.82 -6.25
CA VAL A 159 -7.14 -21.45 -6.41
C VAL A 159 -7.04 -20.21 -7.30
N LEU A 160 -6.27 -19.22 -6.86
CA LEU A 160 -5.94 -18.04 -7.67
C LEU A 160 -4.44 -18.01 -7.97
N ALA A 161 -4.09 -18.26 -9.24
CA ALA A 161 -2.75 -18.07 -9.77
C ALA A 161 -2.58 -16.65 -10.29
N VAL A 162 -1.56 -15.92 -9.82
CA VAL A 162 -1.25 -14.55 -10.23
C VAL A 162 0.12 -14.53 -10.87
N GLU A 163 0.19 -14.17 -12.15
CA GLU A 163 1.42 -14.22 -12.94
C GLU A 163 1.47 -13.06 -13.96
N PRO A 164 2.50 -12.20 -13.93
CA PRO A 164 2.63 -11.09 -14.87
C PRO A 164 3.06 -11.51 -16.29
N SER A 165 3.77 -12.63 -16.45
CA SER A 165 4.26 -13.10 -17.75
C SER A 165 3.14 -13.76 -18.56
N ALA A 166 2.77 -13.12 -19.67
CA ALA A 166 1.80 -13.68 -20.61
C ALA A 166 2.26 -15.02 -21.22
N SER A 167 3.57 -15.29 -21.26
CA SER A 167 4.11 -16.59 -21.69
C SER A 167 3.80 -17.67 -20.65
N ASN A 168 4.10 -17.41 -19.38
CA ASN A 168 3.84 -18.33 -18.29
C ASN A 168 2.34 -18.59 -18.11
N VAL A 169 1.50 -17.55 -18.19
CA VAL A 169 0.03 -17.67 -18.16
C VAL A 169 -0.51 -18.63 -19.23
N LYS A 170 0.09 -18.66 -20.43
CA LYS A 170 -0.30 -19.64 -21.47
C LYS A 170 0.02 -21.08 -21.05
N LEU A 171 1.15 -21.29 -20.38
CA LEU A 171 1.55 -22.61 -19.87
C LEU A 171 0.65 -23.05 -18.70
N ILE A 172 0.32 -22.13 -17.78
CA ILE A 172 -0.64 -22.38 -16.70
C ILE A 172 -2.00 -22.77 -17.29
N GLU A 173 -2.52 -22.01 -18.25
CA GLU A 173 -3.85 -22.26 -18.84
C GLU A 173 -3.89 -23.57 -19.64
N ALA A 174 -2.82 -23.89 -20.38
CA ALA A 174 -2.69 -25.17 -21.08
C ALA A 174 -2.70 -26.36 -20.10
N SER A 175 -1.90 -26.26 -19.04
CA SER A 175 -1.82 -27.26 -17.97
C SER A 175 -3.16 -27.37 -17.23
N ARG A 176 -3.85 -26.26 -16.96
CA ARG A 176 -5.16 -26.23 -16.28
C ARG A 176 -6.21 -27.01 -17.04
N ARG A 177 -6.29 -26.78 -18.35
CA ARG A 177 -7.23 -27.46 -19.24
C ARG A 177 -6.94 -28.95 -19.37
N ARG A 178 -5.66 -29.35 -19.40
CA ARG A 178 -5.28 -30.77 -19.44
C ARG A 178 -5.65 -31.52 -18.18
N ASN A 179 -5.54 -30.89 -17.01
CA ASN A 179 -5.96 -31.46 -15.74
C ASN A 179 -7.46 -31.25 -15.43
N ALA A 180 -8.21 -30.58 -16.31
CA ALA A 180 -9.63 -30.26 -16.13
C ALA A 180 -9.95 -29.49 -14.83
N PHE A 181 -9.04 -28.66 -14.34
CA PHE A 181 -9.27 -27.86 -13.13
C PHE A 181 -10.09 -26.60 -13.43
N THR A 182 -11.36 -26.61 -13.03
CA THR A 182 -12.29 -25.49 -13.19
C THR A 182 -12.20 -24.48 -12.04
N GLN A 183 -11.74 -24.91 -10.89
CA GLN A 183 -11.56 -24.13 -9.66
C GLN A 183 -10.25 -23.31 -9.61
N LEU A 184 -9.35 -23.55 -10.57
CA LEU A 184 -8.11 -22.78 -10.73
C LEU A 184 -8.38 -21.57 -11.63
N HIS A 185 -8.23 -20.38 -11.08
CA HIS A 185 -8.38 -19.10 -11.76
C HIS A 185 -7.00 -18.50 -12.02
N VAL A 186 -6.78 -17.95 -13.22
CA VAL A 186 -5.50 -17.37 -13.62
C VAL A 186 -5.67 -15.88 -13.88
N LEU A 187 -4.87 -15.06 -13.20
CA LEU A 187 -4.85 -13.61 -13.32
C LEU A 187 -3.53 -13.16 -13.97
N LEU A 188 -3.63 -12.56 -15.16
CA LEU A 188 -2.49 -11.93 -15.85
C LEU A 188 -2.25 -10.53 -15.25
N ALA A 189 -1.54 -10.48 -14.13
CA ALA A 189 -1.14 -9.26 -13.44
C ALA A 189 0.01 -9.54 -12.47
N ALA A 190 0.73 -8.49 -12.07
CA ALA A 190 1.54 -8.49 -10.87
C ALA A 190 0.66 -8.15 -9.65
N ALA A 191 0.89 -8.81 -8.52
CA ALA A 191 0.28 -8.43 -7.25
C ALA A 191 1.02 -7.22 -6.65
N GLY A 192 0.28 -6.28 -6.06
CA GLY A 192 0.89 -5.13 -5.39
C GLY A 192 -0.10 -4.35 -4.54
N GLU A 193 0.37 -3.40 -3.75
CA GLU A 193 -0.45 -2.66 -2.77
C GLU A 193 -1.46 -1.66 -3.36
N GLU A 194 -1.30 -1.29 -4.64
CA GLU A 194 -2.17 -0.34 -5.33
C GLU A 194 -2.37 -0.72 -6.80
N LEU A 195 -3.37 -0.12 -7.43
CA LEU A 195 -3.60 -0.27 -8.88
C LEU A 195 -2.55 0.53 -9.66
N GLY A 196 -1.97 -0.07 -10.70
CA GLY A 196 -1.02 0.63 -11.57
C GLY A 196 -0.47 -0.21 -12.71
N LEU A 197 0.63 0.24 -13.28
CA LEU A 197 1.46 -0.49 -14.23
C LEU A 197 2.84 -0.72 -13.62
N LEU A 198 3.45 -1.85 -13.94
CA LEU A 198 4.82 -2.18 -13.60
C LEU A 198 5.61 -2.49 -14.87
N ALA A 199 6.87 -2.08 -14.88
CA ALA A 199 7.82 -2.59 -15.85
C ALA A 199 8.25 -3.99 -15.43
N TYR A 200 7.94 -4.96 -16.29
CA TYR A 200 8.32 -6.35 -16.15
C TYR A 200 9.52 -6.63 -17.03
N ASN A 201 10.64 -7.00 -16.42
CA ASN A 201 11.81 -7.45 -17.14
C ASN A 201 11.87 -9.00 -17.13
N SER A 202 11.60 -9.61 -18.29
CA SER A 202 11.61 -11.06 -18.47
C SER A 202 13.02 -11.69 -18.51
N SER A 203 14.08 -10.93 -18.24
CA SER A 203 15.47 -11.43 -18.25
C SER A 203 15.77 -12.37 -17.08
N HIS A 204 14.89 -12.44 -16.08
CA HIS A 204 14.95 -13.37 -14.95
C HIS A 204 13.70 -14.27 -14.96
N SER A 205 13.82 -15.52 -14.51
CA SER A 205 12.76 -16.56 -14.51
C SER A 205 11.40 -16.10 -13.97
N ASN A 206 11.43 -15.32 -12.89
CA ASN A 206 10.25 -14.77 -12.22
C ASN A 206 10.05 -13.27 -12.55
N GLY A 207 11.00 -12.67 -13.26
CA GLY A 207 11.05 -11.27 -13.69
C GLY A 207 11.14 -10.26 -12.55
N ILE A 208 12.06 -9.31 -12.65
CA ILE A 208 12.13 -8.20 -11.70
C ILE A 208 11.07 -7.18 -12.13
N ALA A 209 10.15 -6.87 -11.22
CA ALA A 209 9.17 -5.81 -11.42
C ALA A 209 9.70 -4.49 -10.83
N GLY A 210 9.95 -3.52 -11.71
CA GLY A 210 10.38 -2.17 -11.33
C GLY A 210 9.29 -1.12 -11.57
N ALA A 211 9.49 0.07 -11.03
CA ALA A 211 8.71 1.22 -11.45
C ALA A 211 8.87 1.40 -12.97
N ALA A 212 7.76 1.66 -13.68
CA ALA A 212 7.82 1.92 -15.11
C ALA A 212 8.72 3.12 -15.39
N ALA A 213 9.56 3.04 -16.43
CA ALA A 213 10.45 4.14 -16.78
C ALA A 213 9.67 5.44 -17.02
N GLU A 214 10.28 6.59 -16.69
CA GLU A 214 9.65 7.90 -16.90
C GLU A 214 9.96 8.49 -18.29
N THR A 215 10.96 7.93 -18.98
CA THR A 215 11.33 8.33 -20.35
C THR A 215 10.52 7.56 -21.37
N LEU A 216 10.20 8.21 -22.50
CA LEU A 216 9.50 7.57 -23.61
C LEU A 216 10.27 6.35 -24.13
N ASP A 217 11.59 6.48 -24.30
CA ASP A 217 12.44 5.38 -24.76
C ASP A 217 12.47 4.21 -23.75
N GLY A 218 12.49 4.51 -22.45
CA GLY A 218 12.39 3.51 -21.40
C GLY A 218 11.08 2.74 -21.45
N LEU A 219 9.94 3.45 -21.47
CA LEU A 219 8.60 2.85 -21.56
C LEU A 219 8.40 2.00 -22.82
N LEU A 220 8.98 2.43 -23.95
CA LEU A 220 8.90 1.69 -25.21
C LEU A 220 9.81 0.44 -25.23
N SER A 221 10.82 0.39 -24.36
CA SER A 221 11.75 -0.73 -24.25
C SER A 221 11.34 -1.79 -23.20
N GLU A 222 10.40 -1.46 -22.31
CA GLU A 222 9.94 -2.31 -21.22
C GLU A 222 8.66 -3.08 -21.58
N THR A 223 8.51 -4.29 -21.03
CA THR A 223 7.20 -4.96 -21.05
C THR A 223 6.37 -4.43 -19.89
N LEU A 224 5.27 -3.74 -20.17
CA LEU A 224 4.38 -3.25 -19.12
C LEU A 224 3.30 -4.27 -18.76
N VAL A 225 3.09 -4.48 -17.46
CA VAL A 225 2.05 -5.38 -16.93
C VAL A 225 1.16 -4.66 -15.92
N PRO A 226 -0.13 -5.03 -15.79
CA PRO A 226 -1.00 -4.50 -14.74
C PRO A 226 -0.49 -4.88 -13.34
N LYS A 227 -0.50 -3.93 -12.40
CA LYS A 227 -0.31 -4.12 -10.96
C LYS A 227 -1.66 -4.01 -10.26
N ILE A 228 -2.04 -5.01 -9.46
CA ILE A 228 -3.37 -5.09 -8.85
C ILE A 228 -3.29 -5.50 -7.36
N PRO A 229 -4.00 -4.79 -6.44
CA PRO A 229 -4.27 -5.29 -5.09
C PRO A 229 -5.22 -6.47 -5.15
N LEU A 230 -4.78 -7.61 -4.63
CA LEU A 230 -5.56 -8.84 -4.70
C LEU A 230 -6.81 -8.80 -3.80
N ASP A 231 -6.88 -7.93 -2.81
CA ASP A 231 -8.13 -7.65 -2.08
C ASP A 231 -9.27 -7.11 -2.99
N LEU A 232 -8.96 -6.60 -4.18
CA LEU A 232 -9.98 -6.23 -5.18
C LEU A 232 -10.49 -7.43 -6.00
N VAL A 233 -9.74 -8.55 -5.99
CA VAL A 233 -10.01 -9.75 -6.78
C VAL A 233 -10.58 -10.87 -5.91
N VAL A 234 -10.10 -10.99 -4.68
CA VAL A 234 -10.56 -11.97 -3.71
C VAL A 234 -11.90 -11.52 -3.14
N ALA A 235 -12.94 -12.34 -3.30
CA ALA A 235 -14.27 -12.03 -2.78
C ALA A 235 -14.24 -11.90 -1.24
N PRO A 236 -14.92 -10.92 -0.64
CA PRO A 236 -14.89 -10.68 0.81
C PRO A 236 -15.33 -11.87 1.67
N GLU A 237 -16.26 -12.69 1.17
CA GLU A 237 -16.76 -13.90 1.82
C GLU A 237 -15.85 -15.11 1.66
N ARG A 238 -14.79 -15.01 0.83
CA ARG A 238 -13.91 -16.13 0.55
C ARG A 238 -12.87 -16.27 1.66
N GLN A 239 -12.91 -17.42 2.33
CA GLN A 239 -11.85 -17.88 3.22
C GLN A 239 -10.66 -18.34 2.38
N ILE A 240 -9.45 -17.93 2.74
CA ILE A 240 -8.18 -18.33 2.12
C ILE A 240 -7.37 -19.06 3.17
N ASP A 241 -6.85 -20.24 2.84
CA ASP A 241 -6.11 -21.10 3.78
C ASP A 241 -4.59 -20.97 3.60
N LEU A 242 -4.14 -20.73 2.36
CA LEU A 242 -2.72 -20.65 2.02
C LEU A 242 -2.44 -19.52 1.01
N VAL A 243 -1.37 -18.78 1.24
CA VAL A 243 -0.81 -17.81 0.29
C VAL A 243 0.66 -18.13 0.04
N LYS A 244 1.03 -18.39 -1.21
CA LYS A 244 2.44 -18.45 -1.66
C LYS A 244 2.81 -17.13 -2.34
N VAL A 245 3.99 -16.60 -2.04
CA VAL A 245 4.53 -15.39 -2.67
C VAL A 245 5.98 -15.57 -3.07
N ASP A 246 6.26 -15.46 -4.36
CA ASP A 246 7.59 -15.70 -4.92
C ASP A 246 7.77 -14.82 -6.16
N VAL A 247 8.20 -13.59 -5.93
CA VAL A 247 8.19 -12.52 -6.95
C VAL A 247 9.48 -11.70 -6.91
N GLU A 248 10.59 -12.33 -6.49
CA GLU A 248 11.96 -11.81 -6.54
C GLU A 248 12.13 -10.43 -5.90
N GLY A 249 11.69 -10.28 -4.65
CA GLY A 249 11.84 -9.04 -3.87
C GLY A 249 10.58 -8.19 -3.79
N GLY A 250 9.53 -8.51 -4.55
CA GLY A 250 8.22 -7.87 -4.47
C GLY A 250 7.28 -8.43 -3.39
N GLU A 251 7.75 -9.35 -2.52
CA GLU A 251 6.90 -10.13 -1.63
C GLU A 251 6.12 -9.24 -0.67
N TYR A 252 6.79 -8.21 -0.11
CA TYR A 252 6.15 -7.28 0.81
C TYR A 252 5.00 -6.52 0.12
N LEU A 253 5.25 -5.93 -1.05
CA LEU A 253 4.23 -5.18 -1.79
C LEU A 253 3.06 -6.08 -2.24
N ALA A 254 3.35 -7.32 -2.64
CA ALA A 254 2.33 -8.29 -3.01
C ALA A 254 1.42 -8.64 -1.82
N LEU A 255 2.00 -8.89 -0.65
CA LEU A 255 1.24 -9.18 0.57
C LEU A 255 0.46 -7.96 1.07
N ARG A 256 1.00 -6.74 0.96
CA ARG A 256 0.27 -5.50 1.28
C ARG A 256 -1.01 -5.36 0.44
N GLY A 257 -1.01 -5.86 -0.80
CA GLY A 257 -2.20 -5.96 -1.65
C GLY A 257 -3.26 -6.98 -1.19
N LEU A 258 -2.95 -7.80 -0.18
CA LEU A 258 -3.82 -8.80 0.46
C LEU A 258 -4.16 -8.44 1.93
N GLU A 259 -3.83 -7.23 2.40
CA GLU A 259 -3.94 -6.87 3.82
C GLU A 259 -5.30 -7.23 4.46
N GLN A 260 -6.42 -6.95 3.79
CA GLN A 260 -7.76 -7.25 4.30
C GLN A 260 -8.01 -8.77 4.31
N THR A 261 -7.55 -9.48 3.29
CA THR A 261 -7.62 -10.95 3.24
C THR A 261 -6.77 -11.59 4.33
N LEU A 262 -5.56 -11.10 4.59
CA LEU A 262 -4.69 -11.62 5.66
C LEU A 262 -5.29 -11.37 7.05
N LYS A 263 -5.87 -10.20 7.28
CA LYS A 263 -6.57 -9.84 8.53
C LYS A 263 -7.84 -10.66 8.76
N ARG A 264 -8.55 -11.02 7.70
CA ARG A 264 -9.82 -11.75 7.78
C ARG A 264 -9.60 -13.26 7.88
N CYS A 265 -8.78 -13.80 7.01
CA CYS A 265 -8.67 -15.23 6.80
C CYS A 265 -7.57 -15.87 7.65
N HIS A 266 -6.55 -15.09 8.05
CA HIS A 266 -5.38 -15.59 8.75
C HIS A 266 -4.73 -16.83 8.07
N PRO A 267 -4.50 -16.80 6.73
CA PRO A 267 -3.97 -17.95 6.00
C PRO A 267 -2.54 -18.29 6.46
N THR A 268 -2.09 -19.51 6.26
CA THR A 268 -0.66 -19.78 6.25
C THR A 268 -0.02 -19.03 5.07
N ILE A 269 1.11 -18.37 5.28
CA ILE A 269 1.84 -17.66 4.23
C ILE A 269 3.18 -18.37 4.04
N VAL A 270 3.60 -18.59 2.80
CA VAL A 270 4.97 -18.98 2.46
C VAL A 270 5.53 -18.00 1.45
N PHE A 271 6.73 -17.48 1.70
CA PHE A 271 7.37 -16.53 0.80
C PHE A 271 8.89 -16.68 0.75
N ALA A 272 9.46 -16.36 -0.41
CA ALA A 272 10.90 -16.32 -0.60
C ALA A 272 11.49 -15.09 0.12
N PHE A 273 12.48 -15.31 0.98
CA PHE A 273 13.17 -14.27 1.72
C PHE A 273 14.59 -14.09 1.20
N SER A 274 14.82 -12.96 0.53
CA SER A 274 16.15 -12.45 0.20
C SER A 274 16.24 -10.98 0.64
N PRO A 275 17.04 -10.63 1.67
CA PRO A 275 17.16 -9.26 2.16
C PRO A 275 17.52 -8.25 1.07
N HIS A 276 18.41 -8.66 0.16
CA HIS A 276 18.89 -7.82 -0.94
C HIS A 276 17.78 -7.56 -1.95
N ALA A 277 17.05 -8.59 -2.38
CA ALA A 277 15.96 -8.45 -3.34
C ALA A 277 14.81 -7.63 -2.76
N LEU A 278 14.40 -7.91 -1.50
CA LEU A 278 13.35 -7.16 -0.81
C LEU A 278 13.69 -5.66 -0.70
N THR A 279 14.92 -5.34 -0.31
CA THR A 279 15.37 -3.95 -0.19
C THR A 279 15.37 -3.25 -1.56
N ALA A 280 15.83 -3.95 -2.60
CA ALA A 280 15.96 -3.40 -3.95
C ALA A 280 14.62 -3.16 -4.65
N VAL A 281 13.65 -4.06 -4.46
CA VAL A 281 12.38 -4.06 -5.22
C VAL A 281 11.23 -3.47 -4.42
N SER A 282 11.04 -3.89 -3.17
CA SER A 282 9.93 -3.38 -2.34
C SER A 282 10.19 -1.97 -1.80
N GLY A 283 11.45 -1.50 -1.81
CA GLY A 283 11.84 -0.18 -1.33
C GLY A 283 11.72 -0.06 0.19
N GLY A 284 12.85 -0.04 0.90
CA GLY A 284 12.88 0.12 2.37
C GLY A 284 13.66 -0.99 3.07
N ASP A 285 13.58 -1.02 4.40
CA ASP A 285 14.22 -2.05 5.23
C ASP A 285 13.48 -3.39 5.06
N TRP A 286 14.21 -4.46 4.70
CA TRP A 286 13.67 -5.83 4.58
C TRP A 286 12.96 -6.30 5.86
N LYS A 287 13.24 -5.70 7.03
CA LYS A 287 12.52 -5.99 8.29
C LYS A 287 11.03 -5.61 8.25
N ALA A 288 10.63 -4.69 7.36
CA ALA A 288 9.27 -4.18 7.30
C ALA A 288 8.22 -5.27 7.11
N ILE A 289 8.50 -6.28 6.27
CA ILE A 289 7.59 -7.42 6.06
C ILE A 289 7.38 -8.22 7.34
N PHE A 290 8.44 -8.45 8.13
CA PHE A 290 8.36 -9.21 9.38
C PHE A 290 7.67 -8.43 10.49
N HIS A 291 7.99 -7.15 10.67
CA HIS A 291 7.29 -6.33 11.65
C HIS A 291 5.80 -6.26 11.34
N TRP A 292 5.46 -5.95 10.08
CA TRP A 292 4.06 -5.85 9.66
C TRP A 292 3.30 -7.19 9.81
N LEU A 293 3.90 -8.33 9.42
CA LEU A 293 3.26 -9.63 9.64
C LEU A 293 3.15 -9.97 11.14
N THR A 294 4.11 -9.56 11.97
CA THR A 294 4.03 -9.72 13.44
C THR A 294 2.86 -8.92 14.01
N ASP A 295 2.67 -7.69 13.54
CA ASP A 295 1.55 -6.82 13.92
C ASP A 295 0.19 -7.44 13.52
N LEU A 296 0.17 -8.23 12.43
CA LEU A 296 -0.98 -9.03 12.02
C LEU A 296 -1.15 -10.34 12.83
N GLY A 297 -0.30 -10.57 13.83
CA GLY A 297 -0.36 -11.74 14.72
C GLY A 297 0.40 -12.97 14.22
N TYR A 298 1.26 -12.84 13.20
CA TYR A 298 2.01 -13.96 12.66
C TYR A 298 3.30 -14.25 13.44
N ARG A 299 3.67 -15.52 13.46
CA ARG A 299 5.00 -16.03 13.83
C ARG A 299 5.65 -16.65 12.61
N PHE A 300 6.98 -16.72 12.60
CA PHE A 300 7.75 -17.14 11.42
C PHE A 300 8.63 -18.34 11.71
N ALA A 301 8.92 -19.12 10.69
CA ALA A 301 10.01 -20.08 10.69
C ALA A 301 10.61 -20.15 9.29
N GLU A 302 11.90 -20.48 9.21
CA GLU A 302 12.45 -20.99 7.96
C GLU A 302 11.77 -22.33 7.64
N LEU A 303 11.28 -22.47 6.42
CA LEU A 303 10.67 -23.68 5.92
C LEU A 303 11.77 -24.58 5.37
N THR A 304 12.09 -25.64 6.09
CA THR A 304 13.04 -26.68 5.64
C THR A 304 12.29 -27.97 5.31
N SER A 305 13.02 -28.99 4.85
CA SER A 305 12.47 -30.34 4.68
C SER A 305 12.15 -31.06 6.01
N GLU A 306 12.54 -30.49 7.15
CA GLU A 306 12.27 -31.06 8.47
C GLU A 306 10.82 -30.77 8.92
N GLU A 307 10.22 -31.71 9.65
CA GLU A 307 8.82 -31.56 10.12
C GLU A 307 8.69 -30.56 11.28
N ALA A 308 9.74 -30.39 12.09
CA ALA A 308 9.72 -29.51 13.25
C ALA A 308 10.20 -28.10 12.87
N LEU A 309 9.26 -27.15 12.82
CA LEU A 309 9.58 -25.75 12.54
C LEU A 309 10.04 -25.02 13.81
N ALA A 310 11.23 -24.42 13.75
CA ALA A 310 11.76 -23.57 14.81
C ALA A 310 11.18 -22.15 14.71
N TRP A 311 9.97 -21.98 15.25
CA TRP A 311 9.22 -20.73 15.27
C TRP A 311 9.95 -19.61 16.02
N THR A 312 9.89 -18.40 15.49
CA THR A 312 10.48 -17.18 16.03
C THR A 312 9.64 -15.96 15.67
N GLN A 313 9.74 -14.91 16.49
CA GLN A 313 9.30 -13.55 16.14
C GLN A 313 10.49 -12.62 15.88
N ASP A 314 11.72 -13.08 16.15
CA ASP A 314 12.95 -12.35 15.87
C ASP A 314 13.39 -12.60 14.41
N SER A 315 13.23 -11.58 13.57
CA SER A 315 13.64 -11.59 12.17
C SER A 315 15.16 -11.63 11.99
N GLN A 316 15.96 -11.26 13.01
CA GLN A 316 17.42 -11.40 12.97
C GLN A 316 17.85 -12.87 12.96
N LEU A 317 17.09 -13.76 13.60
CA LEU A 317 17.38 -15.19 13.54
C LEU A 317 17.20 -15.75 12.13
N LEU A 318 16.21 -15.27 11.38
CA LEU A 318 16.01 -15.67 9.98
C LEU A 318 17.09 -15.10 9.07
N LEU A 319 17.54 -13.87 9.31
CA LEU A 319 18.70 -13.30 8.61
C LEU A 319 19.95 -14.16 8.81
N GLY A 320 20.26 -14.55 10.06
CA GLY A 320 21.41 -15.40 10.34
C GLY A 320 21.35 -16.76 9.67
N ARG A 321 20.15 -17.35 9.52
CA ARG A 321 19.94 -18.60 8.77
C ARG A 321 20.14 -18.41 7.26
N PHE A 322 19.61 -17.32 6.71
CA PHE A 322 19.87 -16.92 5.31
C PHE A 322 21.37 -16.77 5.06
N GLU A 323 22.09 -16.00 5.87
CA GLU A 323 23.54 -15.78 5.72
C GLU A 323 24.35 -17.09 5.81
N ALA A 324 23.93 -18.02 6.68
CA ALA A 324 24.58 -19.32 6.84
C ALA A 324 24.32 -20.29 5.66
N SER A 325 23.20 -20.13 4.95
CA SER A 325 22.78 -21.03 3.88
C SER A 325 23.64 -20.92 2.61
N GLY A 326 24.19 -19.72 2.33
CA GLY A 326 24.98 -19.45 1.13
C GLY A 326 24.20 -19.50 -0.19
N ILE A 327 22.87 -19.52 -0.15
CA ILE A 327 21.98 -19.47 -1.32
C ILE A 327 21.40 -18.06 -1.52
N ASP A 328 20.69 -17.84 -2.61
CA ASP A 328 20.17 -16.52 -3.02
C ASP A 328 18.90 -16.09 -2.27
N HIS A 329 18.15 -17.03 -1.71
CA HIS A 329 16.99 -16.82 -0.84
C HIS A 329 16.76 -18.03 0.08
N ILE A 330 16.00 -17.87 1.17
CA ILE A 330 15.42 -18.97 1.93
C ILE A 330 13.89 -18.88 1.90
N ASP A 331 13.19 -20.00 2.06
CA ASP A 331 11.73 -19.99 2.20
C ASP A 331 11.34 -19.74 3.64
N VAL A 332 10.46 -18.76 3.85
CA VAL A 332 9.90 -18.45 5.17
C VAL A 332 8.43 -18.81 5.17
N VAL A 333 8.01 -19.56 6.19
CA VAL A 333 6.60 -19.79 6.51
C VAL A 333 6.18 -18.88 7.65
N ALA A 334 5.04 -18.21 7.49
CA ALA A 334 4.37 -17.43 8.51
C ALA A 334 3.01 -18.05 8.84
N GLU A 335 2.72 -18.22 10.12
CA GLU A 335 1.43 -18.70 10.60
C GLU A 335 0.87 -17.81 11.71
N PRO A 336 -0.46 -17.74 11.86
CA PRO A 336 -1.07 -17.07 13.00
C PRO A 336 -0.55 -17.67 14.32
N SER A 337 -0.17 -16.82 15.25
CA SER A 337 0.27 -17.25 16.58
C SER A 337 -0.90 -17.89 17.33
N GLU A 338 -0.71 -19.08 17.93
CA GLU A 338 -1.76 -19.68 18.77
C GLU A 338 -2.06 -18.75 19.97
N PRO A 339 -3.34 -18.54 20.33
CA PRO A 339 -3.68 -17.78 21.52
C PRO A 339 -3.18 -18.52 22.77
N ALA A 340 -2.45 -17.82 23.64
CA ALA A 340 -2.11 -18.33 24.95
C ALA A 340 -3.40 -18.75 25.70
N ALA A 341 -3.42 -19.97 26.23
CA ALA A 341 -4.54 -20.50 27.00
C ALA A 341 -4.88 -19.56 28.17
N SER A 342 -6.05 -18.93 28.12
CA SER A 342 -6.59 -18.11 29.22
C SER A 342 -7.54 -18.94 30.09
N PRO A 343 -7.59 -18.73 31.42
CA PRO A 343 -8.42 -19.52 32.33
C PRO A 343 -9.91 -19.30 32.07
N ALA A 344 -10.69 -20.34 32.32
CA ALA A 344 -12.12 -20.45 32.04
C ALA A 344 -12.95 -19.21 32.46
N ALA A 345 -13.80 -18.77 31.53
CA ALA A 345 -14.71 -17.65 31.65
C ALA A 345 -15.79 -17.82 32.73
N PRO A 346 -16.32 -16.72 33.28
CA PRO A 346 -17.74 -16.59 33.53
C PRO A 346 -18.39 -15.74 32.41
N SER A 347 -19.45 -16.32 31.87
CA SER A 347 -20.46 -15.77 30.93
C SER A 347 -20.57 -14.24 30.81
N GLY A 348 -20.38 -13.73 29.58
CA GLY A 348 -20.78 -12.39 29.15
C GLY A 348 -20.16 -12.00 27.80
N THR A 349 -20.99 -11.95 26.73
CA THR A 349 -20.82 -11.23 25.45
C THR A 349 -19.40 -11.08 24.84
N GLN A 350 -19.17 -11.81 23.75
CA GLN A 350 -17.93 -11.86 22.95
C GLN A 350 -17.56 -10.50 22.29
N SER A 351 -16.31 -10.05 22.45
CA SER A 351 -15.67 -9.02 21.63
C SER A 351 -14.59 -9.64 20.72
N ARG A 352 -14.50 -9.16 19.48
CA ARG A 352 -13.52 -9.55 18.43
C ARG A 352 -12.14 -8.94 18.73
N ALA A 353 -11.04 -9.66 18.48
CA ALA A 353 -9.67 -9.15 18.65
C ALA A 353 -8.95 -9.05 17.30
N GLY A 354 -8.27 -7.91 17.07
CA GLY A 354 -7.47 -7.62 15.87
C GLY A 354 -7.52 -6.17 15.34
N GLN A 355 -8.22 -5.25 16.02
CA GLN A 355 -8.18 -3.82 15.70
C GLN A 355 -6.97 -3.16 16.40
N VAL A 356 -6.20 -2.34 15.68
CA VAL A 356 -5.34 -1.34 16.33
C VAL A 356 -6.29 -0.37 17.03
N THR A 357 -6.42 -0.48 18.34
CA THR A 357 -7.32 0.35 19.16
C THR A 357 -6.58 1.58 19.68
N SER A 358 -7.31 2.66 19.94
CA SER A 358 -6.80 3.84 20.66
C SER A 358 -6.17 3.48 22.02
N GLU A 359 -6.60 2.37 22.64
CA GLU A 359 -5.97 1.82 23.85
C GLU A 359 -4.48 1.51 23.66
N ALA A 360 -4.07 1.09 22.46
CA ALA A 360 -2.69 0.66 22.18
C ALA A 360 -1.70 1.84 22.22
N ILE A 361 -2.19 3.07 22.04
CA ILE A 361 -1.39 4.29 22.10
C ILE A 361 -1.57 5.05 23.42
N ARG A 362 -2.34 4.51 24.38
CA ARG A 362 -2.65 5.19 25.65
C ARG A 362 -1.39 5.62 26.39
N ASP A 363 -0.38 4.75 26.45
CA ASP A 363 0.86 5.01 27.19
C ASP A 363 1.75 6.07 26.53
N ALA A 364 1.48 6.45 25.28
CA ALA A 364 2.18 7.55 24.60
C ALA A 364 1.78 8.94 25.14
N TYR A 365 0.59 9.06 25.75
CA TYR A 365 0.05 10.31 26.29
C TYR A 365 0.67 10.67 27.65
N SER A 366 1.90 11.14 27.59
CA SER A 366 2.68 11.58 28.75
C SER A 366 2.57 13.09 29.00
N ALA A 367 2.99 13.53 30.19
CA ALA A 367 3.14 14.96 30.48
C ALA A 367 4.07 15.68 29.49
N HIS A 368 5.12 15.00 29.02
CA HIS A 368 6.08 15.55 28.08
C HIS A 368 5.44 15.81 26.72
N TYR A 369 4.65 14.86 26.20
CA TYR A 369 3.86 15.08 24.96
C TYR A 369 3.01 16.35 25.07
N TYR A 370 2.21 16.49 26.12
CA TYR A 370 1.32 17.64 26.28
C TYR A 370 2.06 18.97 26.48
N LEU A 371 3.24 18.98 27.09
CA LEU A 371 3.96 20.21 27.45
C LEU A 371 5.05 20.62 26.46
N GLU A 372 5.43 19.75 25.52
CA GLU A 372 6.58 20.00 24.64
C GLU A 372 6.34 19.68 23.16
N ASP A 373 5.29 18.93 22.80
CA ASP A 373 5.07 18.52 21.40
C ASP A 373 3.63 18.75 20.90
N CYS A 374 2.63 18.51 21.76
CA CYS A 374 1.22 18.71 21.43
C CYS A 374 0.93 20.15 20.99
N GLY A 375 0.25 20.33 19.86
CA GLY A 375 -0.06 21.63 19.26
C GLY A 375 -0.57 22.65 20.29
N GLY A 376 0.00 23.86 20.27
CA GLY A 376 -0.34 24.93 21.23
C GLY A 376 0.36 24.84 22.60
N TYR A 377 1.31 23.92 22.82
CA TYR A 377 1.99 23.79 24.11
C TYR A 377 2.72 25.07 24.56
N GLU A 378 3.23 25.86 23.62
CA GLU A 378 3.92 27.13 23.93
C GLU A 378 2.95 28.14 24.55
N THR A 379 1.78 28.33 23.94
CA THR A 379 0.70 29.18 24.45
C THR A 379 0.20 28.66 25.80
N TYR A 380 0.03 27.34 25.94
CA TYR A 380 -0.34 26.73 27.21
C TYR A 380 0.70 27.01 28.30
N ARG A 381 2.00 26.84 28.03
CA ARG A 381 3.07 27.10 29.00
C ARG A 381 3.17 28.57 29.38
N ALA A 382 2.96 29.48 28.43
CA ALA A 382 3.00 30.92 28.66
C ALA A 382 1.81 31.41 29.50
N HIS A 383 0.63 30.80 29.31
CA HIS A 383 -0.62 31.33 29.84
C HIS A 383 -1.39 30.36 30.75
N GLY A 384 -0.86 29.18 31.07
CA GLY A 384 -1.54 28.18 31.90
C GLY A 384 -2.92 27.78 31.37
N GLY A 385 -3.09 27.75 30.05
CA GLY A 385 -4.35 27.43 29.38
C GLY A 385 -5.47 28.47 29.55
N LYS A 386 -5.15 29.72 29.95
CA LYS A 386 -6.14 30.82 30.00
C LYS A 386 -6.40 31.45 28.62
N ILE A 387 -5.49 31.25 27.67
CA ILE A 387 -5.54 31.79 26.31
C ILE A 387 -5.52 30.61 25.35
N LEU A 388 -6.45 30.60 24.39
CA LEU A 388 -6.51 29.59 23.34
C LEU A 388 -5.39 29.83 22.33
N ASP A 389 -4.79 28.74 21.83
CA ASP A 389 -3.97 28.83 20.63
C ASP A 389 -4.87 29.09 19.39
N PRO A 390 -4.33 29.62 18.27
CA PRO A 390 -5.13 30.01 17.11
C PRO A 390 -6.03 28.90 16.56
N ARG A 391 -5.63 27.62 16.64
CA ARG A 391 -6.46 26.50 16.18
C ARG A 391 -7.64 26.27 17.13
N LEU A 392 -7.42 26.24 18.44
CA LEU A 392 -8.51 26.09 19.41
C LEU A 392 -9.46 27.29 19.40
N ASP A 393 -8.94 28.48 19.17
CA ASP A 393 -9.75 29.69 18.99
C ASP A 393 -10.68 29.58 17.77
N CYS A 394 -10.20 29.01 16.64
CA CYS A 394 -11.07 28.72 15.50
C CYS A 394 -12.23 27.78 15.87
N MET A 395 -11.96 26.73 16.66
CA MET A 395 -12.98 25.80 17.16
C MET A 395 -13.98 26.51 18.08
N ALA A 396 -13.48 27.35 18.99
CA ALA A 396 -14.29 28.10 19.94
C ALA A 396 -15.26 29.07 19.25
N ARG A 397 -14.79 29.82 18.25
CA ARG A 397 -15.61 30.79 17.50
C ARG A 397 -16.82 30.15 16.81
N LEU A 398 -16.72 28.87 16.41
CA LEU A 398 -17.82 28.16 15.78
C LEU A 398 -19.01 27.90 16.73
N ALA A 399 -18.81 28.03 18.05
CA ALA A 399 -19.92 28.04 19.00
C ALA A 399 -20.89 29.22 18.77
N GLY A 400 -20.45 30.27 18.05
CA GLY A 400 -21.29 31.39 17.64
C GLY A 400 -22.50 31.02 16.77
N LEU A 401 -22.54 29.77 16.28
CA LEU A 401 -23.74 29.19 15.64
C LEU A 401 -24.91 28.99 16.60
N LEU A 402 -24.67 29.08 17.91
CA LEU A 402 -25.63 28.83 18.99
C LEU A 402 -25.82 30.06 19.91
N ASP A 403 -25.48 31.26 19.44
CA ASP A 403 -25.57 32.52 20.22
C ASP A 403 -26.98 32.85 20.71
N ASP A 404 -28.01 32.27 20.09
CA ASP A 404 -29.39 32.41 20.52
C ASP A 404 -29.66 31.72 21.87
N LYS A 405 -28.74 30.87 22.33
CA LYS A 405 -28.80 30.19 23.63
C LYS A 405 -28.00 30.94 24.69
N ALA A 406 -28.66 31.27 25.80
CA ALA A 406 -28.02 31.97 26.93
C ALA A 406 -26.98 31.11 27.68
N SER A 407 -27.08 29.77 27.61
CA SER A 407 -26.09 28.85 28.16
C SER A 407 -26.14 27.55 27.39
N LEU A 408 -24.97 26.96 27.13
CA LEU A 408 -24.79 25.72 26.41
C LEU A 408 -24.42 24.60 27.38
N ARG A 409 -24.84 23.38 27.04
CA ARG A 409 -24.23 22.16 27.53
C ARG A 409 -23.21 21.66 26.52
N VAL A 410 -21.93 21.81 26.86
CA VAL A 410 -20.79 21.55 25.97
C VAL A 410 -20.16 20.20 26.33
N LEU A 411 -19.82 19.41 25.32
CA LEU A 411 -18.99 18.23 25.44
C LEU A 411 -17.66 18.45 24.72
N ASP A 412 -16.56 18.36 25.46
CA ASP A 412 -15.19 18.46 24.95
C ASP A 412 -14.57 17.05 24.91
N LEU A 413 -14.53 16.44 23.72
CA LEU A 413 -14.02 15.09 23.50
C LEU A 413 -12.52 15.14 23.21
N GLY A 414 -11.73 14.36 23.95
CA GLY A 414 -10.27 14.42 23.84
C GLY A 414 -9.76 15.76 24.35
N CYS A 415 -10.20 16.17 25.54
CA CYS A 415 -10.03 17.54 26.00
C CYS A 415 -8.55 17.94 26.23
N GLY A 416 -7.62 16.98 26.26
CA GLY A 416 -6.20 17.24 26.40
C GLY A 416 -5.90 18.08 27.64
N ARG A 417 -5.26 19.23 27.45
CA ARG A 417 -4.90 20.14 28.55
C ARG A 417 -6.06 21.02 29.03
N GLY A 418 -7.27 20.89 28.45
CA GLY A 418 -8.51 21.48 28.95
C GLY A 418 -8.71 22.96 28.67
N GLU A 419 -7.99 23.55 27.70
CA GLU A 419 -8.12 24.97 27.37
C GLU A 419 -9.53 25.31 26.87
N LEU A 420 -10.12 24.49 25.98
CA LEU A 420 -11.50 24.66 25.51
C LEU A 420 -12.50 24.46 26.64
N ALA A 421 -12.34 23.42 27.45
CA ALA A 421 -13.21 23.18 28.60
C ALA A 421 -13.24 24.38 29.57
N ARG A 422 -12.08 25.00 29.83
CA ARG A 422 -11.97 26.20 30.65
C ARG A 422 -12.56 27.43 29.97
N TYR A 423 -12.33 27.60 28.67
CA TYR A 423 -12.87 28.70 27.88
C TYR A 423 -14.41 28.71 27.91
N PHE A 424 -15.07 27.60 27.59
CA PHE A 424 -16.54 27.53 27.61
C PHE A 424 -17.11 27.65 29.02
N ALA A 425 -16.42 27.13 30.04
CA ALA A 425 -16.81 27.38 31.43
C ALA A 425 -16.77 28.88 31.76
N ALA A 426 -15.80 29.63 31.23
CA ALA A 426 -15.61 31.07 31.49
C ALA A 426 -16.71 31.92 30.85
N LEU A 427 -17.22 31.47 29.70
CA LEU A 427 -18.42 32.01 29.06
C LEU A 427 -19.73 31.62 29.80
N GLY A 428 -19.64 30.86 30.90
CA GLY A 428 -20.79 30.52 31.75
C GLY A 428 -21.54 29.26 31.31
N HIS A 429 -20.97 28.46 30.41
CA HIS A 429 -21.56 27.20 29.97
C HIS A 429 -21.25 26.04 30.93
N ALA A 430 -22.04 24.97 30.84
CA ALA A 430 -21.77 23.73 31.55
C ALA A 430 -20.98 22.80 30.63
N VAL A 431 -19.85 22.28 31.10
CA VAL A 431 -18.91 21.52 30.27
C VAL A 431 -18.69 20.12 30.84
N ASP A 432 -18.88 19.09 30.03
CA ASP A 432 -18.32 17.77 30.29
C ASP A 432 -17.08 17.61 29.41
N ALA A 433 -15.92 17.33 29.99
CA ALA A 433 -14.64 17.18 29.29
C ALA A 433 -14.08 15.79 29.54
N ILE A 434 -13.80 15.06 28.46
CA ILE A 434 -13.45 13.63 28.49
C ILE A 434 -12.08 13.45 27.85
N ASP A 435 -11.20 12.79 28.56
CA ASP A 435 -9.92 12.32 28.04
C ASP A 435 -9.56 11.01 28.76
N TYR A 436 -9.02 10.02 28.06
CA TYR A 436 -8.64 8.78 28.73
C TYR A 436 -7.28 8.90 29.43
N SER A 437 -6.47 9.93 29.12
CA SER A 437 -5.16 10.15 29.73
C SER A 437 -5.30 10.81 31.11
N PRO A 438 -4.80 10.17 32.19
CA PRO A 438 -4.76 10.80 33.50
C PRO A 438 -3.94 12.09 33.52
N GLU A 439 -2.86 12.17 32.72
CA GLU A 439 -2.01 13.36 32.64
C GLU A 439 -2.72 14.52 31.94
N ALA A 440 -3.51 14.24 30.91
CA ALA A 440 -4.37 15.24 30.28
C ALA A 440 -5.28 15.90 31.32
N LEU A 441 -6.00 15.09 32.11
CA LEU A 441 -6.92 15.63 33.11
C LEU A 441 -6.24 16.33 34.28
N ARG A 442 -5.02 15.91 34.64
CA ARG A 442 -4.21 16.65 35.61
C ARG A 442 -3.91 18.06 35.10
N LEU A 443 -3.55 18.20 33.83
CA LEU A 443 -3.29 19.49 33.17
C LEU A 443 -4.59 20.30 32.99
N ALA A 444 -5.68 19.66 32.55
CA ALA A 444 -7.00 20.27 32.46
C ALA A 444 -7.48 20.82 33.82
N GLY A 445 -7.21 20.11 34.92
CA GLY A 445 -7.46 20.63 36.26
C GLY A 445 -6.64 21.87 36.58
N ALA A 446 -5.37 21.91 36.14
CA ALA A 446 -4.47 23.05 36.36
C ALA A 446 -4.90 24.33 35.60
N CYS A 447 -5.60 24.21 34.47
CA CYS A 447 -6.20 25.36 33.79
C CYS A 447 -7.12 26.19 34.71
N PHE A 448 -7.79 25.56 35.67
CA PHE A 448 -8.68 26.25 36.61
C PHE A 448 -7.99 26.71 37.89
N ALA A 449 -6.65 26.74 37.93
CA ALA A 449 -5.90 27.15 39.11
C ALA A 449 -6.28 28.58 39.53
N GLY A 450 -6.74 28.71 40.79
CA GLY A 450 -7.22 29.97 41.36
C GLY A 450 -8.69 30.30 41.05
N GLU A 451 -9.42 29.46 40.32
CA GLU A 451 -10.79 29.72 39.86
C GLU A 451 -11.75 28.57 40.23
N PRO A 452 -11.98 28.28 41.53
CA PRO A 452 -12.77 27.11 41.98
C PRO A 452 -14.25 27.19 41.58
N GLU A 453 -14.82 28.40 41.53
CA GLU A 453 -16.18 28.64 41.05
C GLU A 453 -16.34 28.25 39.58
N LEU A 454 -15.34 28.60 38.77
CA LEU A 454 -15.28 28.25 37.36
C LEU A 454 -15.12 26.74 37.18
N ARG A 455 -14.25 26.12 37.98
CA ARG A 455 -14.02 24.67 37.97
C ARG A 455 -15.28 23.86 38.23
N ARG A 456 -16.26 24.38 38.98
CA ARG A 456 -17.55 23.71 39.23
C ARG A 456 -18.44 23.58 37.98
N ARG A 457 -18.20 24.39 36.95
CA ARG A 457 -18.91 24.33 35.67
C ARG A 457 -18.38 23.26 34.72
N ALA A 458 -17.17 22.75 34.97
CA ALA A 458 -16.53 21.73 34.15
C ALA A 458 -16.46 20.38 34.89
N VAL A 459 -16.93 19.31 34.29
CA VAL A 459 -16.75 17.94 34.79
C VAL A 459 -15.64 17.29 33.98
N LEU A 460 -14.51 16.99 34.61
CA LEU A 460 -13.40 16.28 33.99
C LEU A 460 -13.56 14.77 34.24
N GLN A 461 -13.59 13.95 33.19
CA GLN A 461 -13.83 12.51 33.27
C GLN A 461 -12.69 11.72 32.63
N CYS A 462 -11.98 10.90 33.41
CA CYS A 462 -10.88 10.07 32.93
C CYS A 462 -11.45 8.80 32.33
N ALA A 463 -11.75 8.83 31.03
CA ALA A 463 -12.44 7.72 30.38
C ALA A 463 -12.27 7.74 28.87
N SER A 464 -12.52 6.59 28.25
CA SER A 464 -12.58 6.51 26.79
C SER A 464 -13.80 7.25 26.26
N VAL A 465 -13.62 8.00 25.17
CA VAL A 465 -14.72 8.60 24.42
C VAL A 465 -15.64 7.55 23.77
N THR A 466 -15.21 6.28 23.69
CA THR A 466 -16.07 5.18 23.22
C THR A 466 -16.96 4.57 24.31
N ASP A 467 -16.78 4.94 25.58
CA ASP A 467 -17.63 4.46 26.67
C ASP A 467 -19.02 5.15 26.63
N PRO A 468 -20.14 4.43 26.46
CA PRO A 468 -21.46 5.07 26.49
C PRO A 468 -21.81 5.68 27.87
N GLY A 469 -21.19 5.23 28.97
CA GLY A 469 -21.54 5.63 30.33
C GLY A 469 -21.08 7.04 30.73
N VAL A 470 -20.21 7.68 29.96
CA VAL A 470 -19.63 8.99 30.29
C VAL A 470 -20.43 10.17 29.75
N TYR A 471 -21.38 9.88 28.85
CA TYR A 471 -22.25 10.87 28.22
C TYR A 471 -23.47 11.16 29.10
N ARG A 472 -23.70 12.43 29.38
CA ARG A 472 -24.78 12.94 30.26
C ARG A 472 -25.74 13.89 29.55
N GLY A 473 -25.75 13.81 28.22
CA GLY A 473 -26.47 14.71 27.33
C GLY A 473 -28.00 14.74 27.55
N PRO A 474 -28.74 15.47 26.70
CA PRO A 474 -28.28 15.98 25.41
C PRO A 474 -27.32 17.18 25.50
N TYR A 475 -26.43 17.32 24.51
CA TYR A 475 -25.43 18.37 24.38
C TYR A 475 -25.81 19.35 23.25
N ASP A 476 -25.69 20.66 23.52
CA ASP A 476 -25.90 21.69 22.51
C ASP A 476 -24.69 21.79 21.57
N LEU A 477 -23.48 21.62 22.12
CA LEU A 477 -22.23 21.71 21.40
C LEU A 477 -21.36 20.52 21.76
N VAL A 478 -20.88 19.80 20.75
CA VAL A 478 -19.88 18.74 20.91
C VAL A 478 -18.65 19.11 20.10
N LEU A 479 -17.47 19.03 20.70
CA LEU A 479 -16.19 19.39 20.09
C LEU A 479 -15.26 18.17 20.06
N ALA A 480 -14.57 18.00 18.95
CA ALA A 480 -13.44 17.09 18.82
C ALA A 480 -12.33 17.81 18.06
N SER A 481 -11.26 18.20 18.75
CA SER A 481 -10.14 18.95 18.16
C SER A 481 -8.88 18.09 18.18
N ASP A 482 -8.44 17.63 17.01
CA ASP A 482 -7.31 16.71 16.86
C ASP A 482 -7.46 15.44 17.71
N LEU A 483 -8.65 14.83 17.65
CA LEU A 483 -8.98 13.58 18.32
C LEU A 483 -9.17 12.42 17.34
N ILE A 484 -9.82 12.67 16.21
CA ILE A 484 -10.36 11.60 15.36
C ILE A 484 -9.26 10.80 14.63
N GLU A 485 -8.11 11.42 14.42
CA GLU A 485 -6.87 10.81 13.91
C GLU A 485 -6.23 9.83 14.89
N HIS A 486 -6.60 9.89 16.18
CA HIS A 486 -6.11 9.02 17.25
C HIS A 486 -7.04 7.84 17.57
N LEU A 487 -8.18 7.73 16.87
CA LEU A 487 -9.16 6.67 17.07
C LEU A 487 -9.11 5.65 15.95
N ALA A 488 -9.16 4.36 16.29
CA ALA A 488 -9.33 3.31 15.29
C ALA A 488 -10.58 3.57 14.43
N PRO A 489 -10.64 3.08 13.18
CA PRO A 489 -11.82 3.28 12.33
C PRO A 489 -13.15 2.91 13.01
N GLU A 490 -13.18 1.82 13.75
CA GLU A 490 -14.41 1.35 14.40
C GLU A 490 -14.74 2.09 15.70
N GLU A 491 -13.72 2.55 16.43
CA GLU A 491 -13.88 3.44 17.58
C GLU A 491 -14.41 4.81 17.13
N LEU A 492 -13.92 5.32 16.00
CA LEU A 492 -14.41 6.56 15.40
C LEU A 492 -15.86 6.43 14.93
N ASP A 493 -16.21 5.33 14.28
CA ASP A 493 -17.58 5.04 13.89
C ASP A 493 -18.49 4.90 15.13
N GLN A 494 -18.01 4.30 16.22
CA GLN A 494 -18.73 4.24 17.50
C GLN A 494 -18.91 5.62 18.12
N LEU A 495 -17.86 6.44 18.14
CA LEU A 495 -17.89 7.81 18.63
C LEU A 495 -18.96 8.63 17.91
N TYR A 496 -19.00 8.60 16.56
CA TYR A 496 -20.02 9.33 15.80
C TYR A 496 -21.45 8.91 16.16
N ARG A 497 -21.70 7.61 16.39
CA ARG A 497 -23.03 7.13 16.84
C ARG A 497 -23.37 7.64 18.24
N LEU A 498 -22.41 7.62 19.17
CA LEU A 498 -22.61 8.12 20.53
C LEU A 498 -22.89 9.63 20.54
N ILE A 499 -22.15 10.40 19.73
CA ILE A 499 -22.40 11.83 19.54
C ILE A 499 -23.80 12.04 19.00
N HIS A 500 -24.18 11.36 17.92
CA HIS A 500 -25.52 11.49 17.33
C HIS A 500 -26.66 11.22 18.34
N GLN A 501 -26.49 10.20 19.20
CA GLN A 501 -27.48 9.85 20.23
C GLN A 501 -27.59 10.89 21.35
N HIS A 502 -26.48 11.56 21.69
CA HIS A 502 -26.42 12.52 22.79
C HIS A 502 -26.42 13.98 22.32
N LEU A 503 -26.51 14.25 21.02
CA LEU A 503 -26.60 15.60 20.48
C LEU A 503 -28.06 16.09 20.59
N ALA A 504 -28.24 17.31 21.10
CA ALA A 504 -29.55 17.97 21.15
C ALA A 504 -30.13 18.10 19.73
N ALA A 505 -31.46 18.17 19.61
CA ALA A 505 -32.14 18.24 18.31
C ALA A 505 -31.75 19.46 17.46
N ASP A 506 -31.25 20.52 18.09
CA ASP A 506 -30.69 21.74 17.49
C ASP A 506 -29.20 21.92 17.83
N GLY A 507 -28.55 20.87 18.34
CA GLY A 507 -27.13 20.89 18.67
C GLY A 507 -26.24 20.66 17.45
N VAL A 508 -24.97 21.04 17.59
CA VAL A 508 -23.94 20.86 16.55
C VAL A 508 -22.73 20.10 17.08
N PHE A 509 -22.24 19.17 16.26
CA PHE A 509 -20.94 18.53 16.46
C PHE A 509 -19.92 19.19 15.54
N ILE A 510 -18.79 19.61 16.11
CA ILE A 510 -17.70 20.28 15.40
C ILE A 510 -16.44 19.43 15.54
N ALA A 511 -15.84 19.09 14.41
CA ALA A 511 -14.62 18.31 14.33
C ALA A 511 -13.53 19.10 13.59
N HIS A 512 -12.31 19.09 14.14
CA HIS A 512 -11.08 19.46 13.45
C HIS A 512 -10.12 18.28 13.50
N THR A 513 -9.39 18.07 12.41
CA THR A 513 -8.31 17.10 12.34
C THR A 513 -7.15 17.64 11.54
N PHE A 514 -5.96 17.30 12.01
CA PHE A 514 -4.70 17.53 11.33
C PHE A 514 -3.84 16.26 11.46
N PRO A 515 -3.33 15.72 10.36
CA PRO A 515 -3.30 16.29 9.02
C PRO A 515 -4.40 15.75 8.10
N ASN A 516 -4.76 16.54 7.09
CA ASN A 516 -5.46 16.09 5.91
C ASN A 516 -4.59 15.07 5.16
N LEU A 517 -5.03 13.81 5.10
CA LEU A 517 -4.28 12.73 4.46
C LEU A 517 -3.94 13.01 2.97
N TRP A 518 -4.74 13.83 2.27
CA TRP A 518 -4.42 14.24 0.90
C TRP A 518 -3.15 15.10 0.80
N TYR A 519 -2.80 15.85 1.84
CA TYR A 519 -1.57 16.63 1.88
C TYR A 519 -0.35 15.72 1.79
N TYR A 520 -0.25 14.72 2.67
CA TYR A 520 0.87 13.79 2.65
C TYR A 520 0.87 12.87 1.42
N ARG A 521 -0.31 12.47 0.94
CA ARG A 521 -0.40 11.58 -0.22
C ARG A 521 -0.07 12.27 -1.54
N TYR A 522 -0.39 13.56 -1.68
CA TYR A 522 -0.32 14.24 -2.98
C TYR A 522 0.49 15.53 -2.99
N ALA A 523 0.30 16.43 -2.02
CA ALA A 523 0.95 17.74 -2.03
C ALA A 523 2.41 17.66 -1.58
N TYR A 524 2.70 16.95 -0.49
CA TYR A 524 4.04 16.86 0.07
C TYR A 524 5.06 16.20 -0.90
N PRO A 525 4.76 15.06 -1.57
CA PRO A 525 5.66 14.51 -2.56
C PRO A 525 5.94 15.46 -3.74
N ARG A 526 4.93 16.24 -4.16
CA ARG A 526 5.10 17.27 -5.18
C ARG A 526 6.01 18.41 -4.69
N GLN A 527 5.83 18.88 -3.46
CA GLN A 527 6.69 19.91 -2.86
C GLN A 527 8.15 19.44 -2.75
N ARG A 528 8.39 18.18 -2.38
CA ARG A 528 9.74 17.59 -2.38
C ARG A 528 10.40 17.62 -3.76
N ARG A 529 9.65 17.27 -4.82
CA ARG A 529 10.14 17.33 -6.20
C ARG A 529 10.46 18.76 -6.64
N LEU A 530 9.58 19.72 -6.33
CA LEU A 530 9.80 21.13 -6.67
C LEU A 530 11.01 21.71 -5.91
N ALA A 531 11.15 21.40 -4.62
CA ALA A 531 12.31 21.82 -3.84
C ALA A 531 13.63 21.32 -4.45
N ALA A 532 13.67 20.06 -4.92
CA ALA A 532 14.83 19.50 -5.61
C ALA A 532 15.12 20.19 -6.95
N GLN A 533 14.09 20.50 -7.74
CA GLN A 533 14.22 21.20 -9.02
C GLN A 533 14.66 22.66 -8.87
N GLU A 534 14.21 23.33 -7.81
CA GLU A 534 14.52 24.74 -7.50
C GLU A 534 15.85 24.90 -6.73
N GLY A 535 16.56 23.80 -6.42
CA GLY A 535 17.80 23.83 -5.63
C GLY A 535 17.60 24.29 -4.18
N ARG A 536 16.37 24.14 -3.64
CA ARG A 536 16.03 24.47 -2.25
C ARG A 536 16.47 23.32 -1.32
N PRO A 537 16.66 23.59 -0.01
CA PRO A 537 17.00 22.55 0.94
C PRO A 537 16.04 21.35 0.84
N PRO A 538 16.55 20.11 0.87
CA PRO A 538 15.73 18.92 0.71
C PRO A 538 14.74 18.82 1.87
N LEU A 539 13.47 18.71 1.52
CA LEU A 539 12.40 18.38 2.48
C LEU A 539 12.53 16.89 2.88
N PRO A 540 12.30 16.55 4.17
CA PRO A 540 12.46 15.20 4.67
C PRO A 540 11.58 14.19 3.92
N ALA A 541 11.99 12.92 3.92
CA ALA A 541 11.19 11.86 3.29
C ALA A 541 9.88 11.63 4.05
N GLU A 542 9.96 11.65 5.38
CA GLU A 542 8.82 11.60 6.29
C GLU A 542 8.58 13.01 6.87
N PRO A 543 7.46 13.67 6.50
CA PRO A 543 7.11 14.99 7.04
C PRO A 543 6.61 14.95 8.47
N ARG A 544 6.15 13.80 8.95
CA ARG A 544 5.53 13.64 10.27
C ARG A 544 6.58 13.61 11.37
N SER A 545 6.22 14.15 12.53
CA SER A 545 6.98 13.96 13.76
C SER A 545 6.90 12.49 14.21
N PRO A 546 7.84 12.02 15.05
CA PRO A 546 7.74 10.70 15.67
C PRO A 546 6.43 10.47 16.43
N TYR A 547 5.87 11.51 17.05
CA TYR A 547 4.60 11.45 17.76
C TYR A 547 3.43 11.32 16.80
N GLU A 548 3.43 12.05 15.68
CA GLU A 548 2.40 11.90 14.63
C GLU A 548 2.40 10.46 14.09
N LEU A 549 3.57 9.88 13.81
CA LEU A 549 3.69 8.48 13.36
C LEU A 549 3.20 7.46 14.39
N GLN A 550 3.41 7.75 15.69
CA GLN A 550 3.01 6.86 16.76
C GLN A 550 1.52 6.96 17.09
N MET A 551 0.96 8.17 17.07
CA MET A 551 -0.36 8.45 17.64
C MET A 551 -1.44 8.70 16.59
N HIS A 552 -1.11 9.11 15.36
CA HIS A 552 -2.09 9.28 14.28
C HIS A 552 -2.38 7.95 13.58
N ILE A 553 -3.16 7.10 14.25
CA ILE A 553 -3.51 5.77 13.76
C ILE A 553 -4.62 5.76 12.69
N ASN A 554 -5.26 6.91 12.43
CA ASN A 554 -6.40 7.02 11.51
C ASN A 554 -6.55 8.42 10.87
N GLU A 555 -5.49 8.92 10.23
CA GLU A 555 -5.51 10.20 9.49
C GLU A 555 -6.64 10.27 8.46
N GLN A 556 -7.39 11.36 8.44
CA GLN A 556 -8.60 11.48 7.62
C GLN A 556 -8.36 12.14 6.27
N SER A 557 -9.06 11.64 5.25
CA SER A 557 -9.22 12.35 3.97
C SER A 557 -10.59 13.02 3.86
N PRO A 558 -10.74 14.09 3.05
CA PRO A 558 -12.02 14.80 2.88
C PRO A 558 -13.16 13.87 2.44
N THR A 559 -12.85 12.91 1.58
CA THR A 559 -13.80 11.91 1.08
C THR A 559 -14.22 10.91 2.14
N GLN A 560 -13.28 10.45 2.96
CA GLN A 560 -13.54 9.45 4.01
C GLN A 560 -14.37 10.07 5.13
N MET A 561 -13.92 11.22 5.65
CA MET A 561 -14.59 11.93 6.74
C MET A 561 -16.02 12.34 6.35
N ARG A 562 -16.22 12.86 5.12
CA ARG A 562 -17.57 13.18 4.62
C ARG A 562 -18.48 11.96 4.58
N ARG A 563 -17.96 10.82 4.12
CA ARG A 563 -18.72 9.56 4.03
C ARG A 563 -19.11 9.04 5.41
N GLN A 564 -18.17 9.02 6.37
CA GLN A 564 -18.43 8.51 7.72
C GLN A 564 -19.42 9.38 8.48
N LEU A 565 -19.22 10.70 8.48
CA LEU A 565 -20.17 11.62 9.10
C LEU A 565 -21.56 11.54 8.43
N GLY A 566 -21.61 11.48 7.10
CA GLY A 566 -22.87 11.41 6.35
C GLY A 566 -23.61 10.08 6.50
N ALA A 567 -22.94 9.03 7.01
CA ALA A 567 -23.59 7.76 7.34
C ALA A 567 -24.37 7.83 8.67
N VAL A 568 -24.08 8.82 9.51
CA VAL A 568 -24.67 8.97 10.85
C VAL A 568 -25.55 10.21 10.95
N PHE A 569 -25.08 11.35 10.43
CA PHE A 569 -25.79 12.62 10.55
C PHE A 569 -26.52 12.98 9.25
N PRO A 570 -27.76 13.50 9.33
CA PRO A 570 -28.52 13.91 8.14
C PRO A 570 -27.92 15.15 7.45
N HIS A 571 -27.18 15.98 8.18
CA HIS A 571 -26.56 17.19 7.67
C HIS A 571 -25.09 17.26 8.06
N VAL A 572 -24.22 17.38 7.04
CA VAL A 572 -22.77 17.47 7.20
C VAL A 572 -22.22 18.57 6.30
N LEU A 573 -21.55 19.56 6.90
CA LEU A 573 -20.75 20.56 6.22
C LEU A 573 -19.28 20.26 6.48
N LEU A 574 -18.51 19.98 5.43
CA LEU A 574 -17.07 19.71 5.53
C LEU A 574 -16.31 20.64 4.59
N TRP A 575 -15.24 21.24 5.12
CA TRP A 575 -14.38 22.17 4.41
C TRP A 575 -12.91 22.00 4.81
N ALA A 576 -12.01 22.34 3.90
CA ALA A 576 -10.60 22.52 4.17
C ALA A 576 -10.29 23.98 4.49
N GLY A 577 -9.37 24.22 5.43
CA GLY A 577 -8.87 25.52 5.87
C GLY A 577 -7.62 25.33 6.75
N ASP A 578 -7.13 26.40 7.37
CA ASP A 578 -6.12 26.35 8.45
C ASP A 578 -6.38 27.47 9.47
N HIS A 579 -5.56 27.61 10.51
CA HIS A 579 -5.81 28.61 11.55
C HIS A 579 -5.52 30.06 11.09
N GLU A 580 -4.84 30.28 9.97
CA GLU A 580 -4.62 31.61 9.39
C GLU A 580 -5.80 32.00 8.47
N GLU A 581 -6.30 31.05 7.67
CA GLU A 581 -7.46 31.19 6.79
C GLU A 581 -8.54 30.12 7.12
N PRO A 582 -9.23 30.22 8.28
CA PRO A 582 -10.11 29.15 8.79
C PRO A 582 -11.36 28.92 7.95
N THR A 583 -11.79 29.93 7.19
CA THR A 583 -12.92 29.80 6.27
C THR A 583 -12.55 29.00 5.02
N GLY A 584 -11.28 29.02 4.59
CA GLY A 584 -10.73 28.30 3.44
C GLY A 584 -11.72 28.03 2.31
N SER A 585 -12.03 26.76 2.09
CA SER A 585 -12.91 26.28 1.02
C SER A 585 -14.40 26.63 1.17
N LEU A 586 -14.84 27.18 2.31
CA LEU A 586 -16.19 27.74 2.47
C LEU A 586 -16.28 29.12 1.82
N ALA A 587 -15.29 29.99 2.04
CA ALA A 587 -15.30 31.35 1.51
C ALA A 587 -14.80 31.42 0.07
N ARG A 588 -13.91 30.51 -0.33
CA ARG A 588 -13.31 30.45 -1.66
C ARG A 588 -13.52 29.08 -2.29
N ARG A 589 -13.87 29.03 -3.57
CA ARG A 589 -13.99 27.76 -4.29
C ARG A 589 -12.62 27.10 -4.47
N PHE A 590 -12.39 25.98 -3.79
CA PHE A 590 -11.17 25.19 -3.92
C PHE A 590 -11.25 24.25 -5.14
N GLY A 591 -10.20 24.24 -5.95
CA GLY A 591 -9.93 23.20 -6.94
C GLY A 591 -9.26 21.99 -6.31
N LYS A 592 -8.99 20.96 -7.12
CA LYS A 592 -8.34 19.72 -6.65
C LYS A 592 -6.95 19.96 -6.04
N SER A 593 -6.21 20.95 -6.53
CA SER A 593 -4.89 21.29 -5.98
C SER A 593 -5.01 21.91 -4.59
N ASP A 594 -5.92 22.86 -4.42
CA ASP A 594 -6.13 23.56 -3.14
C ASP A 594 -6.53 22.57 -2.03
N TRP A 595 -7.44 21.63 -2.34
CA TRP A 595 -7.82 20.56 -1.39
C TRP A 595 -6.68 19.61 -1.02
N ARG A 596 -5.69 19.44 -1.91
CA ARG A 596 -4.49 18.62 -1.62
C ARG A 596 -3.47 19.41 -0.81
N GLU A 597 -3.38 20.72 -1.02
CA GLU A 597 -2.42 21.58 -0.32
C GLU A 597 -2.89 21.97 1.08
N ALA A 598 -4.21 21.99 1.31
CA ALA A 598 -4.76 22.24 2.64
C ALA A 598 -4.37 21.15 3.64
N ARG A 599 -3.89 21.57 4.81
CA ARG A 599 -3.40 20.65 5.84
C ARG A 599 -4.42 20.27 6.91
N SER A 600 -5.46 21.08 7.12
CA SER A 600 -6.50 20.78 8.10
C SER A 600 -7.85 20.55 7.44
N LEU A 601 -8.66 19.72 8.09
CA LEU A 601 -10.06 19.52 7.74
C LEU A 601 -10.94 19.91 8.92
N PHE A 602 -12.01 20.61 8.60
CA PHE A 602 -13.06 20.97 9.53
C PHE A 602 -14.37 20.36 9.07
N ALA A 603 -15.20 19.94 10.03
CA ALA A 603 -16.55 19.52 9.75
C ALA A 603 -17.52 19.95 10.84
N ILE A 604 -18.75 20.25 10.42
CA ILE A 604 -19.91 20.39 11.29
C ILE A 604 -20.92 19.32 10.88
N ALA A 605 -21.39 18.55 11.84
CA ALA A 605 -22.47 17.58 11.67
C ALA A 605 -23.59 17.84 12.66
N SER A 606 -24.85 17.69 12.23
CA SER A 606 -26.01 17.96 13.11
C SER A 606 -27.30 17.34 12.60
N HIS A 607 -28.34 17.42 13.42
CA HIS A 607 -29.71 16.99 13.09
C HIS A 607 -30.47 18.00 12.22
N ARG A 608 -29.97 19.23 12.07
CA ARG A 608 -30.59 20.31 11.29
C ARG A 608 -29.67 20.81 10.18
N PRO A 609 -30.19 21.44 9.11
CA PRO A 609 -29.33 22.06 8.12
C PRO A 609 -28.40 23.10 8.75
N VAL A 610 -27.12 23.05 8.40
CA VAL A 610 -26.11 24.03 8.82
C VAL A 610 -25.96 25.05 7.69
N ASP A 611 -26.14 26.34 8.00
CA ASP A 611 -25.95 27.42 7.03
C ASP A 611 -24.46 27.77 6.88
N PRO A 612 -23.85 27.57 5.70
CA PRO A 612 -22.44 27.92 5.48
C PRO A 612 -22.14 29.41 5.70
N ALA A 613 -23.10 30.31 5.47
CA ALA A 613 -22.89 31.74 5.69
C ALA A 613 -22.73 32.07 7.18
N GLY A 614 -23.54 31.44 8.04
CA GLY A 614 -23.41 31.53 9.50
C GLY A 614 -22.05 31.02 10.00
N VAL A 615 -21.54 29.93 9.39
CA VAL A 615 -20.21 29.37 9.72
C VAL A 615 -19.09 30.35 9.37
N ILE A 616 -19.14 30.96 8.19
CA ILE A 616 -18.17 31.99 7.78
C ILE A 616 -18.21 33.18 8.74
N GLN A 617 -19.41 33.65 9.07
CA GLN A 617 -19.58 34.77 10.00
C GLN A 617 -19.01 34.46 11.38
N ALA A 618 -19.24 33.25 11.90
CA ALA A 618 -18.72 32.80 13.19
C ALA A 618 -17.17 32.82 13.20
N LEU A 619 -16.53 32.25 12.17
CA LEU A 619 -15.06 32.18 12.06
C LEU A 619 -14.39 33.56 11.90
N GLN A 620 -15.09 34.53 11.31
CA GLN A 620 -14.57 35.89 11.09
C GLN A 620 -14.66 36.79 12.32
N ARG A 621 -15.31 36.35 13.41
CA ARG A 621 -15.38 37.13 14.64
C ARG A 621 -13.99 37.29 15.25
N PRO A 622 -13.67 38.46 15.83
CA PRO A 622 -12.44 38.60 16.61
C PRO A 622 -12.50 37.66 17.82
N PRO A 623 -11.34 37.21 18.32
CA PRO A 623 -11.31 36.37 19.50
C PRO A 623 -11.78 37.16 20.72
N GLU A 624 -12.67 36.56 21.51
CA GLU A 624 -13.15 37.11 22.77
C GLU A 624 -12.23 36.61 23.90
N TYR A 625 -11.23 37.42 24.28
CA TYR A 625 -10.34 37.16 25.41
C TYR A 625 -10.72 37.99 26.64
#